data_AF-A0A350CTC8-F1
#
_entry.id   AF-A0A350CTC8-F1
#
_cell.length_a   1.000
_cell.length_b   1.000
_cell.length_c   1.000
_cell.angle_alpha   90.00
_cell.angle_beta   90.00
_cell.angle_gamma   90.00
#
_symmetry.space_group_name_H-M   'P 1'
#
loop_
_entity.id
_entity.type
_entity.pdbx_description
1 polymer ?
#
loop_
_entity_poly.entity_id
_entity_poly.type
_entity_poly.pdbx_seq_one_letter_code
_entity_poly.pdbx_strand_id
1 'polypeptide(L)'
;MSQAELPVLAQERPLRILLVNAGEPDTMSWSGLAQPLRLAAKILGPERLHVDVRSPDKFAGDSQRHWHLVLLAADEAQAGLKPANFRAVVERCRAAPFWG
;
A
#
# COMPACT_ATOMS: atom_id res chain seq x y z
N MET A 1 0.72 -6.79 21.46
CA MET A 1 1.00 -6.40 20.05
C MET A 1 2.46 -6.00 20.01
N SER A 2 3.34 -6.74 19.33
CA SER A 2 4.71 -6.27 19.17
C SER A 2 4.66 -4.96 18.39
N GLN A 3 5.16 -3.89 18.98
CA GLN A 3 5.38 -2.63 18.31
C GLN A 3 6.39 -2.92 17.20
N ALA A 4 5.91 -3.19 15.98
CA ALA A 4 6.78 -3.46 14.86
C ALA A 4 7.65 -2.21 14.68
N GLU A 5 8.95 -2.36 14.85
CA GLU A 5 9.88 -1.25 14.76
C GLU A 5 10.17 -1.00 13.29
N LEU A 6 9.85 0.21 12.79
CA LEU A 6 10.14 0.62 11.41
C LEU A 6 11.56 0.26 10.91
N PRO A 7 12.63 0.32 11.74
CA PRO A 7 13.96 -0.17 11.36
C PRO A 7 14.02 -1.58 10.78
N VAL A 8 13.10 -2.49 11.14
CA VAL A 8 13.11 -3.87 10.60
C VAL A 8 12.90 -3.89 9.08
N LEU A 9 12.16 -2.92 8.52
CA LEU A 9 11.89 -2.82 7.09
C LEU A 9 13.18 -2.64 6.26
N ALA A 10 14.22 -2.06 6.84
CA ALA A 10 15.50 -1.86 6.15
C ALA A 10 16.25 -3.18 5.90
N GLN A 11 15.90 -4.24 6.64
CA GLN A 11 16.51 -5.57 6.53
C GLN A 11 15.81 -6.43 5.47
N GLU A 12 14.59 -6.08 5.08
CA GLU A 12 13.79 -6.86 4.14
C GLU A 12 14.40 -6.90 2.73
N ARG A 13 14.45 -8.10 2.16
CA ARG A 13 14.99 -8.36 0.82
C ARG A 13 14.13 -9.41 0.10
N PRO A 14 13.20 -9.01 -0.78
CA PRO A 14 12.83 -7.63 -1.09
C PRO A 14 11.86 -7.02 -0.08
N LEU A 15 11.98 -5.71 0.15
CA LEU A 15 10.91 -4.93 0.78
C LEU A 15 9.70 -4.90 -0.15
N ARG A 16 8.50 -5.13 0.39
CA ARG A 16 7.24 -5.29 -0.38
C ARG A 16 6.23 -4.28 0.13
N ILE A 17 5.96 -3.28 -0.70
CA ILE A 17 5.06 -2.17 -0.41
C ILE A 17 3.85 -2.29 -1.34
N LEU A 18 2.65 -2.24 -0.76
CA LEU A 18 1.42 -2.11 -1.50
C LEU A 18 0.84 -0.72 -1.28
N LEU A 19 0.51 -0.03 -2.36
CA LEU A 19 -0.25 1.22 -2.33
C LEU A 19 -1.68 0.92 -2.80
N VAL A 20 -2.66 1.24 -1.96
CA VAL A 20 -4.08 1.09 -2.28
C VAL A 20 -4.62 2.48 -2.59
N ASN A 21 -4.96 2.74 -3.85
CA ASN A 21 -5.54 4.02 -4.26
C ASN A 21 -7.07 3.95 -4.20
N ALA A 22 -7.65 4.55 -3.17
CA ALA A 22 -9.10 4.67 -3.01
C ALA A 22 -9.71 5.87 -3.74
N GLY A 23 -8.87 6.70 -4.38
CA GLY A 23 -9.28 7.85 -5.16
C GLY A 23 -9.03 7.73 -6.65
N GLU A 24 -9.10 8.86 -7.35
CA GLU A 24 -8.79 8.93 -8.77
C GLU A 24 -7.26 8.79 -9.02
N PRO A 25 -6.86 8.04 -10.06
CA PRO A 25 -5.46 7.74 -10.36
C PRO A 25 -4.63 8.94 -10.82
N ASP A 26 -5.25 10.05 -11.24
CA ASP A 26 -4.57 11.21 -11.81
C ASP A 26 -4.51 12.41 -10.83
N THR A 27 -4.79 12.18 -9.55
CA THR A 27 -4.63 13.23 -8.53
C THR A 27 -3.15 13.54 -8.29
N MET A 28 -2.86 14.83 -8.05
CA MET A 28 -1.51 15.30 -7.75
C MET A 28 -0.99 14.66 -6.45
N SER A 29 -1.85 14.53 -5.44
CA SER A 29 -1.58 13.88 -4.15
C SER A 29 -1.13 12.43 -4.32
N TRP A 30 -1.85 11.66 -5.15
CA TRP A 30 -1.50 10.28 -5.44
C TRP A 30 -0.20 10.16 -6.25
N SER A 31 -0.03 11.00 -7.28
CA SER A 31 1.17 11.01 -8.10
C SER A 31 2.42 11.31 -7.27
N GLY A 32 2.32 12.24 -6.31
CA GLY A 32 3.39 12.59 -5.38
C GLY A 32 3.83 11.43 -4.47
N LEU A 33 2.92 10.50 -4.14
CA LEU A 33 3.23 9.32 -3.34
C LEU A 33 3.73 8.14 -4.21
N ALA A 34 2.98 7.80 -5.26
CA ALA A 34 3.20 6.57 -6.01
C ALA A 34 4.39 6.64 -6.97
N GLN A 35 4.63 7.78 -7.62
CA GLN A 35 5.69 7.92 -8.62
C GLN A 35 7.09 7.76 -8.03
N PRO A 36 7.47 8.42 -6.91
CA PRO A 36 8.79 8.25 -6.33
C PRO A 36 9.07 6.80 -5.89
N LEU A 37 8.06 6.11 -5.34
CA LEU A 37 8.20 4.72 -4.91
C LEU A 37 8.36 3.76 -6.09
N ARG A 38 7.59 3.95 -7.17
CA ARG A 38 7.76 3.19 -8.41
C ARG A 38 9.14 3.42 -9.04
N LEU A 39 9.62 4.67 -9.04
CA LEU A 39 10.95 4.99 -9.54
C LEU A 39 12.05 4.34 -8.70
N ALA A 40 11.93 4.40 -7.37
CA ALA A 40 12.86 3.72 -6.46
C ALA A 40 12.89 2.20 -6.71
N ALA A 41 11.73 1.57 -6.88
CA ALA A 41 11.63 0.14 -7.20
C ALA A 41 12.32 -0.20 -8.52
N LYS A 42 12.16 0.66 -9.53
CA LYS A 42 12.83 0.51 -10.83
C LYS A 42 14.36 0.60 -10.71
N ILE A 43 14.87 1.55 -9.92
CA ILE A 43 16.31 1.76 -9.72
C ILE A 43 16.94 0.64 -8.91
N LEU A 44 16.29 0.20 -7.84
CA LEU A 44 16.81 -0.81 -6.91
C LEU A 44 16.63 -2.25 -7.40
N GLY A 45 15.66 -2.48 -8.30
CA GLY A 45 15.34 -3.78 -8.86
C GLY A 45 14.49 -4.66 -7.93
N PRO A 46 13.93 -5.75 -8.49
CA PRO A 46 12.98 -6.61 -7.80
C PRO A 46 13.56 -7.36 -6.59
N GLU A 47 14.86 -7.62 -6.58
CA GLU A 47 15.54 -8.27 -5.45
C GLU A 47 15.58 -7.40 -4.18
N ARG A 48 15.37 -6.09 -4.33
CA ARG A 48 15.47 -5.12 -3.23
C ARG A 48 14.14 -4.47 -2.88
N LEU A 49 13.36 -4.07 -3.88
CA LEU A 49 12.11 -3.34 -3.64
C LEU A 49 11.03 -3.75 -4.65
N HIS A 50 9.89 -4.16 -4.11
CA HIS A 50 8.66 -4.39 -4.82
C HIS A 50 7.61 -3.36 -4.39
N VAL A 51 7.09 -2.63 -5.36
CA VAL A 51 5.98 -1.69 -5.18
C VAL A 51 4.85 -2.11 -6.11
N ASP A 52 3.67 -2.35 -5.55
CA ASP A 52 2.45 -2.66 -6.29
C ASP A 52 1.37 -1.62 -5.98
N VAL A 53 0.44 -1.44 -6.92
CA VAL A 53 -0.66 -0.49 -6.79
C VAL A 53 -1.96 -1.19 -7.11
N ARG A 54 -2.94 -1.06 -6.22
CA ARG A 54 -4.27 -1.66 -6.39
C ARG A 54 -5.39 -0.69 -6.08
N SER A 55 -6.53 -0.90 -6.71
CA SER A 55 -7.78 -0.32 -6.24
C SER A 55 -8.28 -1.10 -5.01
N PRO A 56 -9.09 -0.47 -4.14
CA PRO A 56 -9.72 -1.10 -2.98
C PRO A 56 -10.40 -2.43 -3.29
N ASP A 57 -11.17 -2.50 -4.37
CA ASP A 57 -11.90 -3.71 -4.74
C ASP A 57 -10.94 -4.86 -5.12
N LYS A 58 -9.86 -4.54 -5.85
CA LYS A 58 -8.83 -5.52 -6.21
C LYS A 58 -8.00 -5.96 -5.00
N PHE A 59 -7.82 -5.08 -4.01
CA PHE A 59 -7.10 -5.41 -2.79
C PHE A 59 -7.94 -6.29 -1.86
N ALA A 60 -9.23 -5.97 -1.70
CA ALA A 60 -10.15 -6.75 -0.86
C ALA A 60 -10.34 -8.18 -1.37
N GLY A 61 -10.30 -8.40 -2.69
CA GLY A 61 -10.39 -9.73 -3.32
C GLY A 61 -9.07 -10.49 -3.44
N ASP A 62 -7.93 -9.93 -3.00
CA ASP A 62 -6.61 -10.54 -3.24
C ASP A 62 -6.24 -11.65 -2.25
N SER A 63 -5.90 -12.82 -2.79
CA SER A 63 -5.40 -13.95 -2.01
C SER A 63 -3.88 -13.88 -1.80
N GLN A 64 -3.47 -14.01 -0.53
CA GLN A 64 -2.19 -14.56 -0.05
C GLN A 64 -0.84 -13.88 -0.39
N ARG A 65 -0.77 -12.73 -1.08
CA ARG A 65 0.54 -12.04 -1.16
C ARG A 65 0.92 -11.41 0.17
N HIS A 66 2.11 -11.74 0.67
CA HIS A 66 2.69 -11.11 1.87
C HIS A 66 3.19 -9.69 1.53
N TRP A 67 2.75 -8.71 2.32
CA TRP A 67 3.15 -7.31 2.23
C TRP A 67 3.77 -6.89 3.56
N HIS A 68 4.89 -6.17 3.49
CA HIS A 68 5.52 -5.62 4.69
C HIS A 68 4.86 -4.29 5.07
N LEU A 69 4.53 -3.46 4.07
CA LEU A 69 3.88 -2.17 4.23
C LEU A 69 2.67 -2.06 3.29
N VAL A 70 1.51 -1.65 3.83
CA VAL A 70 0.30 -1.35 3.06
C VAL A 70 -0.13 0.09 3.35
N LEU A 71 -0.24 0.93 2.32
CA LEU A 71 -0.67 2.32 2.45
C LEU A 71 -1.99 2.54 1.71
N LEU A 72 -3.05 2.91 2.42
CA LEU A 72 -4.33 3.32 1.86
C LEU A 72 -4.32 4.84 1.63
N ALA A 73 -4.26 5.24 0.37
CA ALA A 73 -4.34 6.64 -0.03
C ALA A 73 -5.75 6.96 -0.50
N ALA A 74 -6.35 7.99 0.10
CA ALA A 74 -7.58 8.61 -0.36
C ALA A 74 -7.37 10.13 -0.34
N ASP A 75 -7.91 10.83 -1.34
CA ASP A 75 -7.96 12.29 -1.33
C ASP A 75 -9.15 12.73 -0.46
N GLU A 76 -8.92 13.66 0.48
CA GLU A 76 -9.98 14.19 1.35
C GLU A 76 -11.11 14.87 0.56
N ALA A 77 -10.82 15.37 -0.63
CA ALA A 77 -11.81 16.01 -1.51
C ALA A 77 -12.73 15.01 -2.22
N GLN A 78 -12.46 13.71 -2.14
CA GLN A 78 -13.17 12.68 -2.89
C GLN A 78 -14.17 11.91 -2.03
N ALA A 79 -15.22 11.39 -2.67
CA ALA A 79 -16.21 10.56 -2.01
C ALA A 79 -15.52 9.31 -1.43
N GLY A 80 -15.59 9.17 -0.10
CA GLY A 80 -15.01 8.03 0.59
C GLY A 80 -15.59 6.69 0.12
N LEU A 81 -14.87 5.60 0.40
CA LEU A 81 -15.34 4.25 0.12
C LEU A 81 -16.67 3.97 0.83
N LYS A 82 -17.55 3.19 0.18
CA LYS A 82 -18.75 2.67 0.84
C LYS A 82 -18.37 1.97 2.15
N PRO A 83 -19.13 2.12 3.25
CA PRO A 83 -18.73 1.61 4.57
C PRO A 83 -18.40 0.11 4.63
N ALA A 84 -19.04 -0.71 3.81
CA ALA A 84 -18.73 -2.14 3.69
C ALA A 84 -17.34 -2.37 3.06
N ASN A 85 -17.04 -1.66 1.98
CA ASN A 85 -15.76 -1.77 1.27
C ASN A 85 -14.62 -1.21 2.14
N PHE A 86 -14.85 -0.11 2.84
CA PHE A 86 -13.86 0.48 3.75
C PHE A 86 -13.45 -0.52 4.85
N ARG A 87 -14.42 -1.17 5.51
CA ARG A 87 -14.14 -2.19 6.53
C ARG A 87 -13.35 -3.37 5.97
N ALA A 88 -13.74 -3.90 4.82
CA ALA A 88 -13.03 -5.01 4.18
C ALA A 88 -11.57 -4.65 3.86
N VAL A 89 -11.33 -3.44 3.37
CA VAL A 89 -9.98 -2.93 3.06
C VAL A 89 -9.15 -2.77 4.33
N VAL A 90 -9.70 -2.17 5.39
CA VAL A 90 -9.00 -1.98 6.67
C VAL A 90 -8.62 -3.32 7.30
N GLU A 91 -9.54 -4.29 7.31
CA GLU A 91 -9.22 -5.65 7.81
C GLU A 91 -8.11 -6.31 6.99
N ARG A 92 -8.06 -6.05 5.68
CA ARG A 92 -6.96 -6.55 4.84
C ARG A 92 -5.64 -5.82 5.11
N CYS A 93 -5.67 -4.50 5.33
CA CYS A 93 -4.48 -3.72 5.71
C CYS A 93 -3.84 -4.26 6.99
N ARG A 94 -4.66 -4.64 7.98
CA ARG A 94 -4.21 -5.20 9.27
C ARG A 94 -3.45 -6.53 9.16
N ALA A 95 -3.52 -7.21 8.01
CA ALA A 95 -2.74 -8.42 7.77
C ALA A 95 -1.24 -8.13 7.50
N ALA A 96 -0.87 -6.88 7.21
CA ALA A 96 0.51 -6.46 7.07
C ALA A 96 1.10 -6.01 8.40
N PRO A 97 2.41 -6.22 8.64
CA PRO A 97 3.08 -5.74 9.86
C PRO A 97 3.01 -4.21 10.02
N PHE A 98 3.08 -3.47 8.91
CA PHE A 98 2.95 -2.02 8.87
C PHE A 98 1.80 -1.64 7.93
N TRP A 99 0.89 -0.79 8.42
CA TRP A 99 -0.21 -0.27 7.61
C TRP A 99 -0.60 1.15 8.04
N GLY A 100 -1.15 1.92 7.11
CA GLY A 100 -1.59 3.30 7.31
C GLY A 100 -2.51 3.78 6.21
#